data_AF-A0A0D2MXJ1-F1
#
_entry.id   AF-A0A0D2MXJ1-F1
#
_cell.length_a   1.000
_cell.length_b   1.000
_cell.length_c   1.000
_cell.angle_alpha   90.00
_cell.angle_beta   90.00
_cell.angle_gamma   90.00
#
_symmetry.space_group_name_H-M   'P 1'
#
loop_
_entity.id
_entity.type
_entity.pdbx_description
1 polymer ?
#
loop_
_entity_poly.entity_id
_entity_poly.type
_entity_poly.pdbx_seq_one_letter_code
_entity_poly.pdbx_strand_id
1 'polypeptide(L)'
;MNKANVRRLAVRWGWEEVQHNAESRVLGFVKGKHRVNVYYTTGTVGTCVNYPRQAKMQFFRHNQTLATLGNRFQDPRVDTGPGYYRRHSRTRPEPSQNRACSGVWACLASQEAEDHLFEQWDSTYTVVLALGAGYFLVNHDGSTAWDDVPIELHNKVNGRQKSRPPVDYVVLGEGDYYFVQFADGSSQWSASEALSKELQSRSDCDVELLAFAPGGGYYIMWEDGESCWLGLPRGLHNQLIGRQKSRAGVEFLAVGPEGEWFVRFLDGDWRACNLPTRCSDVLDELGEEGRSILKVLFGHDGSWAIVY
;
A
#
# COMPACT_ATOMS: atom_id res chain seq x y z
N MET A 1 -16.03 -1.60 1.16
CA MET A 1 -16.06 -0.72 2.36
C MET A 1 -17.44 -0.64 3.01
N ASN A 2 -17.54 -0.49 4.34
CA ASN A 2 -18.83 -0.28 5.02
C ASN A 2 -18.99 1.17 5.57
N LYS A 3 -20.23 1.66 5.65
CA LYS A 3 -20.58 3.03 6.10
C LYS A 3 -20.06 3.36 7.51
N ALA A 4 -20.11 2.41 8.43
CA ALA A 4 -19.71 2.60 9.83
C ALA A 4 -18.20 2.75 10.00
N ASN A 5 -17.41 2.04 9.19
CA ASN A 5 -15.96 2.10 9.18
C ASN A 5 -15.49 3.42 8.57
N VAL A 6 -16.11 3.88 7.47
CA VAL A 6 -15.85 5.19 6.88
C VAL A 6 -16.09 6.33 7.88
N ARG A 7 -17.20 6.28 8.63
CA ARG A 7 -17.52 7.28 9.67
C ARG A 7 -16.51 7.28 10.81
N ARG A 8 -16.17 6.09 11.33
CA ARG A 8 -15.16 5.97 12.40
C ARG A 8 -13.82 6.54 11.96
N LEU A 9 -13.42 6.26 10.73
CA LEU A 9 -12.18 6.74 10.15
C LEU A 9 -12.20 8.27 9.95
N ALA A 10 -13.31 8.83 9.45
CA ALA A 10 -13.47 10.27 9.28
C ALA A 10 -13.40 11.02 10.63
N VAL A 11 -14.14 10.55 11.65
CA VAL A 11 -14.15 11.14 13.00
C VAL A 11 -12.76 11.10 13.63
N ARG A 12 -12.04 9.98 13.49
CA ARG A 12 -10.67 9.83 14.00
C ARG A 12 -9.73 10.93 13.49
N TRP A 13 -9.87 11.30 12.23
CA TRP A 13 -9.05 12.33 11.59
C TRP A 13 -9.64 13.74 11.69
N GLY A 14 -10.66 13.95 12.52
CA GLY A 14 -11.26 15.26 12.76
C GLY A 14 -12.06 15.80 11.57
N TRP A 15 -12.70 14.92 10.81
CA TRP A 15 -13.63 15.30 9.75
C TRP A 15 -15.07 15.26 10.24
N GLU A 16 -15.85 16.26 9.84
CA GLU A 16 -17.27 16.38 10.18
C GLU A 16 -18.13 15.89 9.02
N GLU A 17 -19.07 14.98 9.30
CA GLU A 17 -20.04 14.54 8.31
C GLU A 17 -21.04 15.67 8.01
N VAL A 18 -21.11 16.09 6.75
CA VAL A 18 -22.01 17.15 6.27
C VAL A 18 -23.07 16.64 5.29
N GLN A 19 -22.91 15.42 4.81
CA GLN A 19 -23.84 14.82 3.86
C GLN A 19 -23.92 13.32 4.07
N HIS A 20 -25.14 12.79 3.99
CA HIS A 20 -25.39 11.37 3.79
C HIS A 20 -26.56 11.23 2.83
N ASN A 21 -26.31 10.61 1.67
CA ASN A 21 -27.35 10.22 0.74
C ASN A 21 -27.36 8.69 0.67
N ALA A 22 -28.43 8.09 1.20
CA ALA A 22 -28.59 6.64 1.25
C ALA A 22 -28.88 6.02 -0.14
N GLU A 23 -29.56 6.75 -1.02
CA GLU A 23 -29.88 6.29 -2.38
C GLU A 23 -28.62 6.24 -3.25
N SER A 24 -27.83 7.32 -3.26
CA SER A 24 -26.57 7.38 -4.00
C SER A 24 -25.39 6.75 -3.25
N ARG A 25 -25.61 6.25 -2.02
CA ARG A 25 -24.61 5.62 -1.15
C ARG A 25 -23.36 6.48 -0.94
N VAL A 26 -23.57 7.77 -0.69
CA VAL A 26 -22.52 8.78 -0.48
C VAL A 26 -22.54 9.29 0.95
N LEU A 27 -21.36 9.35 1.56
CA LEU A 27 -21.07 10.17 2.74
C LEU A 27 -20.22 11.36 2.32
N GLY A 28 -20.55 12.57 2.77
CA GLY A 28 -19.75 13.76 2.54
C GLY A 28 -19.20 14.28 3.87
N PHE A 29 -17.92 14.61 3.89
CA PHE A 29 -17.18 15.05 5.05
C PHE A 29 -16.47 16.38 4.77
N VAL A 30 -16.31 17.23 5.78
CA VAL A 30 -15.52 18.47 5.69
C VAL A 30 -14.50 18.58 6.81
N LYS A 31 -13.38 19.24 6.50
CA LYS A 31 -12.35 19.65 7.46
C LYS A 31 -11.71 20.94 6.94
N GLY A 32 -12.02 22.06 7.58
CA GLY A 32 -11.64 23.39 7.10
C GLY A 32 -12.22 23.68 5.71
N LYS A 33 -11.35 23.92 4.70
CA LYS A 33 -11.75 24.20 3.31
C LYS A 33 -11.87 22.96 2.41
N HIS A 34 -11.63 21.77 2.96
CA HIS A 34 -11.58 20.51 2.22
C HIS A 34 -12.90 19.75 2.39
N ARG A 35 -13.38 19.13 1.30
CA ARG A 35 -14.53 18.22 1.29
C ARG A 35 -14.14 16.87 0.70
N VAL A 36 -14.58 15.78 1.32
CA VAL A 36 -14.40 14.42 0.82
C VAL A 36 -15.76 13.75 0.72
N ASN A 37 -16.12 13.27 -0.46
CA ASN A 37 -17.31 12.47 -0.69
C ASN A 37 -16.88 11.01 -0.87
N VAL A 38 -17.33 10.12 0.00
CA VAL A 38 -17.04 8.67 -0.03
C VAL A 38 -18.28 7.92 -0.48
N TYR A 39 -18.20 7.31 -1.65
CA TYR A 39 -19.17 6.36 -2.20
C TYR A 39 -18.86 4.99 -1.61
N TYR A 40 -19.43 4.70 -0.43
CA TYR A 40 -18.96 3.61 0.42
C TYR A 40 -19.22 2.21 -0.16
N THR A 41 -20.07 2.07 -1.19
CA THR A 41 -20.28 0.78 -1.86
C THR A 41 -19.38 0.55 -3.07
N THR A 42 -18.85 1.60 -3.70
CA THR A 42 -18.00 1.48 -4.91
C THR A 42 -16.54 1.83 -4.64
N GLY A 43 -16.21 2.10 -3.37
CA GLY A 43 -14.92 2.62 -2.98
C GLY A 43 -14.55 3.96 -3.64
N THR A 44 -15.49 4.64 -4.32
CA THR A 44 -15.16 5.89 -4.99
C THR A 44 -15.04 7.02 -3.97
N VAL A 45 -14.02 7.85 -4.06
CA VAL A 45 -13.79 8.98 -3.19
C VAL A 45 -13.57 10.23 -4.04
N GLY A 46 -14.41 11.24 -3.83
CA GLY A 46 -14.30 12.55 -4.44
C GLY A 46 -13.71 13.56 -3.46
N THR A 47 -12.52 14.12 -3.70
CA THR A 47 -11.98 15.23 -2.91
C THR A 47 -12.24 16.55 -3.61
N CYS A 48 -12.65 17.58 -2.86
CA CYS A 48 -12.89 18.93 -3.36
C CYS A 48 -12.16 19.93 -2.45
N VAL A 49 -11.48 20.93 -3.02
CA VAL A 49 -10.97 22.08 -2.26
C VAL A 49 -11.82 23.29 -2.58
N ASN A 50 -12.51 23.84 -1.57
CA ASN A 50 -13.26 25.08 -1.73
C ASN A 50 -12.29 26.27 -1.63
N TYR A 51 -11.86 26.81 -2.78
CA TYR A 51 -11.14 28.10 -2.84
C TYR A 51 -12.10 29.25 -3.18
N PRO A 52 -12.00 30.43 -2.54
CA PRO A 52 -12.89 31.57 -2.82
C PRO A 52 -12.74 32.21 -4.21
N ARG A 53 -11.66 31.93 -4.96
CA ARG A 53 -11.31 32.62 -6.21
C ARG A 53 -11.01 31.71 -7.41
N GLN A 54 -11.04 30.39 -7.26
CA GLN A 54 -10.79 29.42 -8.33
C GLN A 54 -11.89 28.36 -8.31
N ALA A 55 -12.34 27.94 -9.51
CA ALA A 55 -13.40 26.96 -9.68
C ALA A 55 -13.15 25.68 -8.86
N LYS A 56 -14.23 25.06 -8.37
CA LYS A 56 -14.19 23.82 -7.59
C LYS A 56 -13.52 22.72 -8.41
N MET A 57 -12.28 22.37 -8.06
CA MET A 57 -11.61 21.21 -8.63
C MET A 57 -12.02 19.99 -7.79
N GLN A 58 -12.76 19.08 -8.41
CA GLN A 58 -13.23 17.84 -7.81
C GLN A 58 -12.45 16.68 -8.41
N PHE A 59 -11.69 15.98 -7.57
CA PHE A 59 -10.91 14.82 -7.97
C PHE A 59 -11.65 13.56 -7.56
N PHE A 60 -12.01 12.73 -8.53
CA PHE A 60 -12.58 11.41 -8.27
C PHE A 60 -11.48 10.36 -8.29
N ARG A 61 -11.64 9.38 -7.40
CA ARG A 61 -10.72 8.26 -7.23
C ARG A 61 -11.56 7.03 -7.02
N HIS A 62 -11.38 6.01 -7.84
CA HIS A 62 -12.16 4.78 -7.76
C HIS A 62 -11.46 3.76 -6.83
N ASN A 63 -12.18 2.72 -6.42
CA ASN A 63 -11.66 1.53 -5.73
C ASN A 63 -10.75 1.81 -4.52
N GLN A 64 -11.17 2.72 -3.64
CA GLN A 64 -10.44 2.97 -2.40
C GLN A 64 -10.79 1.92 -1.36
N THR A 65 -9.79 1.46 -0.63
CA THR A 65 -9.94 0.64 0.56
C THR A 65 -10.08 1.54 1.78
N LEU A 66 -10.38 0.93 2.94
CA LEU A 66 -10.41 1.68 4.20
C LEU A 66 -9.02 2.26 4.55
N ALA A 67 -7.95 1.54 4.22
CA ALA A 67 -6.58 1.99 4.42
C ALA A 67 -6.25 3.21 3.53
N THR A 68 -6.53 3.14 2.23
CA THR A 68 -6.25 4.27 1.31
C THR A 68 -7.15 5.48 1.58
N LEU A 69 -8.37 5.26 2.06
CA LEU A 69 -9.23 6.33 2.57
C LEU A 69 -8.67 6.99 3.84
N GLY A 70 -7.99 6.21 4.70
CA GLY A 70 -7.36 6.69 5.93
C GLY A 70 -6.29 7.74 5.65
N ASN A 71 -5.40 7.46 4.70
CA ASN A 71 -4.35 8.37 4.25
C ASN A 71 -4.92 9.71 3.76
N ARG A 72 -6.10 9.71 3.13
CA ARG A 72 -6.74 10.93 2.61
C ARG A 72 -7.43 11.76 3.67
N PHE A 73 -7.96 11.11 4.69
CA PHE A 73 -8.47 11.84 5.85
C PHE A 73 -7.31 12.43 6.67
N GLN A 74 -6.13 11.82 6.66
CA GLN A 74 -4.94 12.38 7.28
C GLN A 74 -4.45 13.65 6.55
N ASP A 75 -4.25 13.60 5.23
CA ASP A 75 -3.86 14.78 4.43
C ASP A 75 -4.68 14.92 3.11
N PRO A 76 -5.62 15.87 3.04
CA PRO A 76 -6.39 16.13 1.83
C PRO A 76 -5.64 16.96 0.76
N ARG A 77 -4.36 17.33 0.98
CA ARG A 77 -3.51 18.16 0.09
C ARG A 77 -2.30 17.46 -0.52
N VAL A 78 -2.21 16.14 -0.40
CA VAL A 78 -1.19 15.32 -1.08
C VAL A 78 -1.04 15.68 -2.58
N ASP A 79 -2.03 16.33 -3.22
CA ASP A 79 -2.03 16.72 -4.65
C ASP A 79 -1.73 18.22 -4.98
N THR A 80 -0.99 19.01 -4.18
CA THR A 80 -0.46 20.31 -4.67
C THR A 80 1.05 20.25 -4.92
N GLY A 81 1.47 19.58 -6.00
CA GLY A 81 2.88 19.51 -6.39
C GLY A 81 3.47 20.88 -6.81
N PRO A 82 4.75 21.16 -6.49
CA PRO A 82 5.52 22.17 -7.21
C PRO A 82 6.05 21.60 -8.53
N GLY A 83 5.91 22.39 -9.60
CA GLY A 83 6.37 22.02 -10.94
C GLY A 83 7.88 22.18 -11.19
N TYR A 84 8.30 21.52 -12.27
CA TYR A 84 9.51 21.67 -13.10
C TYR A 84 10.90 21.23 -12.58
N TYR A 85 11.44 20.25 -13.34
CA TYR A 85 12.82 19.83 -13.60
C TYR A 85 14.00 20.52 -12.92
N ARG A 86 14.98 19.71 -12.47
CA ARG A 86 16.39 20.09 -12.50
C ARG A 86 17.29 19.00 -13.10
N ARG A 87 18.14 19.43 -14.04
CA ARG A 87 19.10 18.65 -14.83
C ARG A 87 20.25 18.09 -13.99
N HIS A 88 20.75 16.96 -14.47
CA HIS A 88 22.01 16.29 -14.12
C HIS A 88 23.19 17.23 -13.87
N SER A 89 23.93 16.94 -12.79
CA SER A 89 25.37 17.17 -12.74
C SER A 89 26.07 15.84 -12.48
N ARG A 90 26.87 15.41 -13.46
CA ARG A 90 27.75 14.25 -13.40
C ARG A 90 28.94 14.55 -12.49
N THR A 91 28.98 13.92 -11.33
CA THR A 91 30.24 13.62 -10.62
C THR A 91 30.04 12.36 -9.79
N ARG A 92 30.88 11.36 -10.03
CA ARG A 92 30.86 10.03 -9.40
C ARG A 92 31.30 10.12 -7.93
N PRO A 93 30.59 9.49 -6.99
CA PRO A 93 31.17 9.05 -5.73
C PRO A 93 31.18 7.52 -5.58
N GLU A 94 32.05 7.11 -4.67
CA GLU A 94 32.32 5.82 -4.01
C GLU A 94 31.07 5.00 -3.59
N PRO A 95 31.24 3.72 -3.14
CA PRO A 95 30.16 2.79 -2.85
C PRO A 95 29.11 3.40 -1.91
N SER A 96 27.84 3.24 -2.29
CA SER A 96 26.69 4.05 -1.90
C SER A 96 26.36 4.03 -0.41
N GLN A 97 26.35 5.24 0.15
CA GLN A 97 25.71 5.57 1.41
C GLN A 97 24.23 5.87 1.14
N ASN A 98 23.33 5.19 1.86
CA ASN A 98 21.91 5.50 2.11
C ASN A 98 21.32 6.67 1.33
N ARG A 99 20.36 6.39 0.44
CA ARG A 99 19.52 7.42 -0.16
C ARG A 99 18.11 7.33 0.42
N ALA A 100 17.69 8.42 1.07
CA ALA A 100 16.29 8.65 1.39
C ALA A 100 15.67 9.52 0.29
N CYS A 101 14.45 9.21 -0.12
CA CYS A 101 13.62 10.11 -0.91
C CYS A 101 12.41 10.54 -0.06
N SER A 102 11.73 11.62 -0.43
CA SER A 102 10.60 12.14 0.36
C SER A 102 9.55 11.03 0.61
N GLY A 103 9.39 10.61 1.86
CA GLY A 103 8.42 9.60 2.28
C GLY A 103 8.82 8.14 2.05
N VAL A 104 10.08 7.85 1.65
CA VAL A 104 10.59 6.47 1.56
C VAL A 104 12.07 6.36 1.90
N TRP A 105 12.40 5.30 2.64
CA TRP A 105 13.74 4.73 2.72
C TRP A 105 13.73 3.36 2.06
N ALA A 106 14.79 3.01 1.34
CA ALA A 106 14.94 1.68 0.79
C ALA A 106 16.40 1.25 0.82
N CYS A 107 16.61 -0.06 0.87
CA CYS A 107 17.86 -0.73 0.61
C CYS A 107 17.53 -1.93 -0.27
N LEU A 108 17.96 -1.91 -1.52
CA LEU A 108 17.71 -3.01 -2.48
C LEU A 108 18.99 -3.79 -2.78
N ALA A 109 18.84 -4.99 -3.34
CA ALA A 109 19.95 -5.89 -3.68
C ALA A 109 21.00 -5.27 -4.62
N SER A 110 20.61 -4.28 -5.44
CA SER A 110 21.51 -3.52 -6.30
C SER A 110 21.28 -2.02 -6.22
N GLN A 111 22.35 -1.24 -6.39
CA GLN A 111 22.24 0.22 -6.45
C GLN A 111 21.45 0.68 -7.68
N GLU A 112 21.50 -0.06 -8.78
CA GLU A 112 20.78 0.29 -10.00
C GLU A 112 19.27 0.18 -9.78
N ALA A 113 18.81 -0.88 -9.12
CA ALA A 113 17.41 -1.04 -8.72
C ALA A 113 16.98 0.06 -7.75
N GLU A 114 17.81 0.38 -6.76
CA GLU A 114 17.54 1.42 -5.77
C GLU A 114 17.43 2.81 -6.41
N ASP A 115 18.37 3.17 -7.28
CA ASP A 115 18.35 4.44 -8.00
C ASP A 115 17.13 4.52 -8.92
N HIS A 116 16.80 3.43 -9.64
CA HIS A 116 15.61 3.36 -10.47
C HIS A 116 14.32 3.52 -9.63
N LEU A 117 14.23 2.87 -8.46
CA LEU A 117 13.11 3.04 -7.54
C LEU A 117 12.94 4.51 -7.14
N PHE A 118 14.03 5.17 -6.72
CA PHE A 118 13.95 6.56 -6.27
C PHE A 118 13.67 7.56 -7.39
N GLU A 119 14.08 7.27 -8.63
CA GLU A 119 13.70 8.06 -9.81
C GLU A 119 12.20 7.97 -10.13
N GLN A 120 11.59 6.81 -9.87
CA GLN A 120 10.16 6.58 -10.13
C GLN A 120 9.28 6.91 -8.91
N TRP A 121 9.86 7.01 -7.71
CA TRP A 121 9.11 7.22 -6.48
C TRP A 121 8.56 8.63 -6.35
N ASP A 122 7.27 8.71 -6.04
CA ASP A 122 6.62 9.92 -5.58
C ASP A 122 5.67 9.55 -4.44
N SER A 123 5.93 10.05 -3.23
CA SER A 123 5.12 9.74 -2.04
C SER A 123 3.67 10.23 -2.13
N THR A 124 3.37 11.11 -3.09
CA THR A 124 2.02 11.61 -3.36
C THR A 124 1.32 10.86 -4.48
N TYR A 125 2.09 10.18 -5.34
CA TYR A 125 1.59 9.57 -6.57
C TYR A 125 1.60 8.05 -6.54
N THR A 126 2.56 7.45 -5.86
CA THR A 126 2.73 6.01 -5.72
C THR A 126 1.70 5.43 -4.76
N VAL A 127 0.92 4.47 -5.24
CA VAL A 127 -0.11 3.78 -4.44
C VAL A 127 0.31 2.41 -3.95
N VAL A 128 1.08 1.69 -4.77
CA VAL A 128 1.57 0.35 -4.48
C VAL A 128 3.07 0.33 -4.64
N LEU A 129 3.72 -0.24 -3.65
CA LEU A 129 5.11 -0.69 -3.71
C LEU A 129 5.12 -2.13 -3.20
N ALA A 130 5.67 -3.03 -3.99
CA ALA A 130 5.91 -4.42 -3.63
C ALA A 130 7.40 -4.73 -3.80
N LEU A 131 7.94 -5.55 -2.90
CA LEU A 131 9.33 -6.00 -2.95
C LEU A 131 9.38 -7.52 -3.08
N GLY A 132 10.32 -8.00 -3.88
CA GLY A 132 10.64 -9.41 -4.12
C GLY A 132 12.14 -9.51 -4.40
N ALA A 133 12.55 -10.18 -5.48
CA ALA A 133 13.93 -10.09 -5.97
C ALA A 133 14.31 -8.64 -6.37
N GLY A 134 13.41 -7.96 -7.09
CA GLY A 134 13.45 -6.51 -7.28
C GLY A 134 12.23 -5.82 -6.67
N TYR A 135 11.57 -4.96 -7.44
CA TYR A 135 10.43 -4.18 -6.97
C TYR A 135 9.36 -4.01 -8.05
N PHE A 136 8.13 -3.73 -7.60
CA PHE A 136 7.03 -3.31 -8.46
C PHE A 136 6.33 -2.10 -7.87
N LEU A 137 6.08 -1.09 -8.71
CA LEU A 137 5.43 0.17 -8.35
C LEU A 137 4.19 0.40 -9.22
N VAL A 138 3.12 0.87 -8.60
CA VAL A 138 1.92 1.38 -9.29
C VAL A 138 1.64 2.80 -8.83
N ASN A 139 1.40 3.69 -9.79
CA ASN A 139 1.02 5.08 -9.60
C ASN A 139 -0.50 5.29 -9.67
N HIS A 140 -0.96 6.45 -9.21
CA HIS A 140 -2.37 6.84 -9.22
C HIS A 140 -3.04 6.83 -10.60
N ASP A 141 -2.30 7.05 -11.69
CA ASP A 141 -2.82 6.97 -13.07
C ASP A 141 -2.80 5.55 -13.66
N GLY A 142 -2.39 4.55 -12.87
CA GLY A 142 -2.21 3.18 -13.30
C GLY A 142 -0.92 2.95 -14.10
N SER A 143 -0.04 3.95 -14.23
CA SER A 143 1.33 3.72 -14.71
C SER A 143 2.10 2.88 -13.71
N THR A 144 3.04 2.10 -14.23
CA THR A 144 3.79 1.12 -13.44
C THR A 144 5.27 1.19 -13.80
N ALA A 145 6.12 0.99 -12.80
CA ALA A 145 7.56 0.80 -12.96
C ALA A 145 7.97 -0.42 -12.16
N TRP A 146 8.94 -1.18 -12.65
CA TRP A 146 9.40 -2.38 -11.96
C TRP A 146 10.83 -2.72 -12.37
N ASP A 147 11.47 -3.52 -11.53
CA ASP A 147 12.77 -4.16 -11.77
C ASP A 147 12.73 -5.58 -11.21
N ASP A 148 13.36 -6.53 -11.91
CA ASP A 148 13.48 -7.95 -11.54
C ASP A 148 12.23 -8.58 -10.88
N VAL A 149 11.17 -8.71 -11.68
CA VAL A 149 9.89 -9.30 -11.26
C VAL A 149 9.60 -10.61 -11.99
N PRO A 150 8.77 -11.52 -11.44
CA PRO A 150 8.45 -12.78 -12.07
C PRO A 150 8.03 -12.62 -13.54
N ILE A 151 8.57 -13.44 -14.42
CA ILE A 151 8.43 -13.29 -15.88
C ILE A 151 6.97 -13.31 -16.33
N GLU A 152 6.13 -14.10 -15.66
CA GLU A 152 4.70 -14.10 -15.93
C GLU A 152 4.06 -12.76 -15.61
N LEU A 153 4.35 -12.17 -14.44
CA LEU A 153 3.87 -10.84 -14.07
C LEU A 153 4.35 -9.79 -15.07
N HIS A 154 5.64 -9.82 -15.42
CA HIS A 154 6.21 -8.96 -16.46
C HIS A 154 5.38 -9.02 -17.75
N ASN A 155 5.10 -10.22 -18.26
CA ASN A 155 4.33 -10.41 -19.49
C ASN A 155 2.88 -9.90 -19.39
N LYS A 156 2.30 -9.80 -18.19
CA LYS A 156 0.93 -9.28 -17.99
C LYS A 156 0.86 -7.76 -18.01
N VAL A 157 1.91 -7.08 -17.53
CA VAL A 157 1.92 -5.62 -17.37
C VAL A 157 2.69 -4.92 -18.49
N ASN A 158 3.69 -5.58 -19.08
CA ASN A 158 4.50 -4.99 -20.13
C ASN A 158 3.67 -4.77 -21.40
N GLY A 159 3.71 -3.55 -21.94
CA GLY A 159 2.94 -3.17 -23.12
C GLY A 159 1.43 -3.27 -22.95
N ARG A 160 0.92 -3.30 -21.71
CA ARG A 160 -0.52 -3.39 -21.43
C ARG A 160 -1.28 -2.23 -22.09
N GLN A 161 -2.31 -2.57 -22.87
CA GLN A 161 -3.12 -1.58 -23.57
C GLN A 161 -3.90 -0.69 -22.59
N LYS A 162 -3.98 0.61 -22.86
CA LYS A 162 -4.73 1.58 -22.03
C LYS A 162 -6.22 1.27 -21.87
N SER A 163 -6.80 0.48 -22.78
CA SER A 163 -8.19 0.03 -22.71
C SER A 163 -8.42 -1.10 -21.71
N ARG A 164 -7.36 -1.79 -21.28
CA ARG A 164 -7.46 -2.84 -20.26
C ARG A 164 -7.51 -2.22 -18.86
N PRO A 165 -8.16 -2.89 -17.89
CA PRO A 165 -8.14 -2.46 -16.50
C PRO A 165 -6.70 -2.24 -16.00
N PRO A 166 -6.39 -1.10 -15.36
CA PRO A 166 -5.08 -0.86 -14.80
C PRO A 166 -4.79 -1.82 -13.64
N VAL A 167 -3.51 -1.97 -13.33
CA VAL A 167 -3.06 -2.68 -12.12
C VAL A 167 -3.54 -1.88 -10.90
N ASP A 168 -4.09 -2.57 -9.91
CA ASP A 168 -4.62 -1.95 -8.69
C ASP A 168 -3.84 -2.39 -7.45
N TYR A 169 -3.46 -3.67 -7.40
CA TYR A 169 -2.70 -4.22 -6.28
C TYR A 169 -1.72 -5.29 -6.76
N VAL A 170 -0.51 -5.29 -6.21
CA VAL A 170 0.54 -6.27 -6.51
C VAL A 170 1.23 -6.67 -5.21
N VAL A 171 1.52 -7.96 -5.09
CA VAL A 171 2.38 -8.52 -4.05
C VAL A 171 3.36 -9.47 -4.71
N LEU A 172 4.62 -9.39 -4.32
CA LEU A 172 5.67 -10.31 -4.75
C LEU A 172 6.00 -11.25 -3.59
N GLY A 173 6.30 -12.51 -3.91
CA GLY A 173 6.67 -13.55 -2.96
C GLY A 173 7.99 -14.21 -3.32
N GLU A 174 8.31 -15.29 -2.62
CA GLU A 174 9.52 -16.09 -2.86
C GLU A 174 9.51 -16.71 -4.27
N GLY A 175 10.67 -16.69 -4.93
CA GLY A 175 10.84 -17.20 -6.30
C GLY A 175 9.95 -16.48 -7.31
N ASP A 176 9.14 -17.24 -8.04
CA ASP A 176 8.21 -16.74 -9.06
C ASP A 176 6.80 -16.45 -8.52
N TYR A 177 6.61 -16.41 -7.21
CA TYR A 177 5.30 -16.12 -6.63
C TYR A 177 4.93 -14.64 -6.76
N TYR A 178 3.71 -14.42 -7.20
CA TYR A 178 3.11 -13.09 -7.29
C TYR A 178 1.60 -13.19 -7.16
N PHE A 179 1.01 -12.09 -6.72
CA PHE A 179 -0.42 -11.84 -6.85
C PHE A 179 -0.60 -10.46 -7.50
N VAL A 180 -1.45 -10.39 -8.50
CA VAL A 180 -1.86 -9.12 -9.11
C VAL A 180 -3.38 -9.05 -9.21
N GLN A 181 -3.94 -7.94 -8.77
CA GLN A 181 -5.35 -7.59 -8.94
C GLN A 181 -5.46 -6.31 -9.78
N PHE A 182 -6.47 -6.27 -10.62
CA PHE A 182 -6.76 -5.15 -11.52
C PHE A 182 -8.01 -4.39 -11.05
N ALA A 183 -8.17 -3.17 -11.55
CA ALA A 183 -9.25 -2.27 -11.11
C ALA A 183 -10.68 -2.74 -11.44
N ASP A 184 -10.84 -3.83 -12.22
CA ASP A 184 -12.13 -4.47 -12.48
C ASP A 184 -12.43 -5.65 -11.52
N GLY A 185 -11.59 -5.85 -10.50
CA GLY A 185 -11.67 -6.97 -9.54
C GLY A 185 -11.03 -8.26 -10.06
N SER A 186 -10.67 -8.34 -11.34
CA SER A 186 -9.98 -9.53 -11.86
C SER A 186 -8.60 -9.67 -11.23
N SER A 187 -8.19 -10.91 -10.96
CA SER A 187 -6.88 -11.21 -10.37
C SER A 187 -6.21 -12.39 -11.05
N GLN A 188 -4.87 -12.42 -10.97
CA GLN A 188 -4.02 -13.51 -11.47
C GLN A 188 -2.86 -13.69 -10.49
N TRP A 189 -2.37 -14.92 -10.36
CA TRP A 189 -1.33 -15.24 -9.39
C TRP A 189 -0.53 -16.47 -9.79
N SER A 190 0.68 -16.54 -9.25
CA SER A 190 1.50 -17.74 -9.09
C SER A 190 1.75 -17.89 -7.60
N ALA A 191 1.36 -19.02 -7.02
CA ALA A 191 1.37 -19.23 -5.57
C ALA A 191 1.42 -20.72 -5.22
N SER A 192 1.60 -21.03 -3.93
CA SER A 192 1.44 -22.39 -3.42
C SER A 192 0.05 -22.94 -3.70
N GLU A 193 -0.09 -24.28 -3.76
CA GLU A 193 -1.39 -24.94 -3.97
C GLU A 193 -2.40 -24.56 -2.87
N ALA A 194 -1.92 -24.47 -1.63
CA ALA A 194 -2.75 -24.07 -0.49
C ALA A 194 -3.30 -22.64 -0.65
N LEU A 195 -2.45 -21.67 -1.00
CA LEU A 195 -2.89 -20.28 -1.25
C LEU A 195 -3.83 -20.21 -2.45
N SER A 196 -3.50 -20.91 -3.54
CA SER A 196 -4.33 -20.95 -4.74
C SER A 196 -5.74 -21.46 -4.47
N LYS A 197 -5.87 -22.47 -3.60
CA LYS A 197 -7.17 -23.00 -3.18
C LYS A 197 -8.00 -21.99 -2.39
N GLU A 198 -7.39 -21.22 -1.49
CA GLU A 198 -8.09 -20.17 -0.74
C GLU A 198 -8.52 -19.00 -1.62
N LEU A 199 -7.69 -18.59 -2.58
CA LEU A 199 -8.07 -17.54 -3.55
C LEU A 199 -9.24 -17.99 -4.43
N GLN A 200 -9.26 -19.26 -4.85
CA GLN A 200 -10.35 -19.82 -5.67
C GLN A 200 -11.64 -20.01 -4.88
N SER A 201 -11.56 -20.41 -3.61
CA SER A 201 -12.73 -20.66 -2.77
C SER A 201 -13.57 -19.40 -2.52
N ARG A 202 -12.96 -18.22 -2.68
CA ARG A 202 -13.56 -16.89 -2.46
C ARG A 202 -13.41 -15.96 -3.67
N SER A 203 -13.55 -16.51 -4.87
CA SER A 203 -13.44 -15.77 -6.14
C SER A 203 -14.52 -14.70 -6.37
N ASP A 204 -15.55 -14.64 -5.51
CA ASP A 204 -16.61 -13.63 -5.50
C ASP A 204 -16.30 -12.42 -4.62
N CYS A 205 -15.15 -12.42 -3.93
CA CYS A 205 -14.73 -11.34 -3.04
C CYS A 205 -13.29 -10.93 -3.32
N ASP A 206 -13.09 -9.63 -3.54
CA ASP A 206 -11.76 -9.07 -3.82
C ASP A 206 -10.83 -9.20 -2.61
N VAL A 207 -9.53 -9.32 -2.89
CA VAL A 207 -8.48 -9.39 -1.88
C VAL A 207 -8.15 -7.97 -1.44
N GLU A 208 -8.28 -7.69 -0.14
CA GLU A 208 -7.91 -6.39 0.45
C GLU A 208 -6.43 -6.34 0.84
N LEU A 209 -5.89 -7.46 1.34
CA LEU A 209 -4.48 -7.56 1.73
C LEU A 209 -3.99 -9.00 1.57
N LEU A 210 -2.84 -9.15 0.93
CA LEU A 210 -2.14 -10.42 0.82
C LEU A 210 -0.67 -10.24 1.20
N ALA A 211 -0.12 -11.20 1.94
CA ALA A 211 1.31 -11.30 2.17
C ALA A 211 1.74 -12.74 1.96
N PHE A 212 2.77 -12.95 1.15
CA PHE A 212 3.47 -14.23 1.09
C PHE A 212 4.33 -14.39 2.34
N ALA A 213 4.41 -15.62 2.86
CA ALA A 213 5.30 -15.99 3.96
C ALA A 213 6.19 -17.16 3.53
N PRO A 214 7.34 -17.37 4.21
CA PRO A 214 8.30 -18.40 3.83
C PRO A 214 7.70 -19.79 3.70
N GLY A 215 8.24 -20.61 2.79
CA GLY A 215 7.83 -22.01 2.63
C GLY A 215 6.39 -22.19 2.12
N GLY A 216 5.90 -21.23 1.33
CA GLY A 216 4.54 -21.24 0.75
C GLY A 216 3.44 -20.86 1.73
N GLY A 217 3.80 -20.29 2.88
CA GLY A 217 2.85 -19.67 3.81
C GLY A 217 2.26 -18.38 3.24
N TYR A 218 1.21 -17.88 3.88
CA TYR A 218 0.51 -16.68 3.46
C TYR A 218 -0.36 -16.08 4.57
N TYR A 219 -0.74 -14.83 4.37
CA TYR A 219 -1.87 -14.16 5.01
C TYR A 219 -2.76 -13.57 3.90
N ILE A 220 -4.09 -13.74 4.03
CA ILE A 220 -5.07 -13.11 3.15
C ILE A 220 -6.14 -12.44 4.02
N MET A 221 -6.54 -11.23 3.64
CA MET A 221 -7.73 -10.54 4.10
C MET A 221 -8.55 -10.12 2.90
N TRP A 222 -9.84 -10.38 2.94
CA TRP A 222 -10.80 -10.00 1.90
C TRP A 222 -11.53 -8.71 2.26
N GLU A 223 -12.14 -8.06 1.27
CA GLU A 223 -12.87 -6.79 1.48
C GLU A 223 -14.04 -6.86 2.47
N ASP A 224 -14.57 -8.05 2.74
CA ASP A 224 -15.61 -8.27 3.75
C ASP A 224 -15.06 -8.29 5.20
N GLY A 225 -13.73 -8.27 5.33
CA GLY A 225 -13.00 -8.26 6.60
C GLY A 225 -12.68 -9.64 7.16
N GLU A 226 -13.09 -10.72 6.49
CA GLU A 226 -12.62 -12.05 6.83
C GLU A 226 -11.13 -12.19 6.48
N SER A 227 -10.42 -13.02 7.25
CA SER A 227 -9.00 -13.29 7.00
C SER A 227 -8.62 -14.72 7.36
N CYS A 228 -7.63 -15.26 6.67
CA CYS A 228 -7.03 -16.54 6.98
C CYS A 228 -5.51 -16.49 6.72
N TRP A 229 -4.78 -17.44 7.31
CA TRP A 229 -3.34 -17.52 7.13
C TRP A 229 -2.81 -18.93 7.41
N LEU A 230 -1.66 -19.22 6.82
CA LEU A 230 -0.92 -20.46 6.99
C LEU A 230 0.57 -20.16 7.06
N GLY A 231 1.31 -20.84 7.93
CA GLY A 231 2.79 -20.78 7.91
C GLY A 231 3.42 -19.44 8.30
N LEU A 232 2.70 -18.53 8.97
CA LEU A 232 3.26 -17.26 9.42
C LEU A 232 4.34 -17.44 10.51
N PRO A 233 5.33 -16.54 10.60
CA PRO A 233 6.25 -16.49 11.73
C PRO A 233 5.50 -16.50 13.07
N ARG A 234 5.98 -17.28 14.05
CA ARG A 234 5.29 -17.49 15.33
C ARG A 234 4.95 -16.18 16.05
N GLY A 235 5.85 -15.21 16.01
CA GLY A 235 5.62 -13.88 16.60
C GLY A 235 4.42 -13.17 15.97
N LEU A 236 4.34 -13.15 14.64
CA LEU A 236 3.21 -12.59 13.90
C LEU A 236 1.92 -13.36 14.14
N HIS A 237 1.96 -14.69 14.08
CA HIS A 237 0.80 -15.54 14.37
C HIS A 237 0.18 -15.21 15.73
N ASN A 238 1.02 -15.03 16.77
CA ASN A 238 0.58 -14.65 18.10
C ASN A 238 -0.06 -13.25 18.16
N GLN A 239 0.42 -12.29 17.35
CA GLN A 239 -0.21 -10.96 17.24
C GLN A 239 -1.61 -11.03 16.62
N LEU A 240 -1.86 -11.99 15.72
CA LEU A 240 -3.12 -12.13 15.00
C LEU A 240 -4.15 -12.96 15.79
N ILE A 241 -3.80 -14.17 16.22
CA ILE A 241 -4.76 -15.12 16.82
C ILE A 241 -5.30 -14.65 18.19
N GLY A 242 -4.50 -13.91 18.95
CA GLY A 242 -4.86 -13.39 20.28
C GLY A 242 -5.59 -12.05 20.26
N ARG A 243 -5.85 -11.49 19.07
CA ARG A 243 -6.39 -10.13 18.95
C ARG A 243 -7.91 -10.18 19.10
N GLN A 244 -8.40 -9.80 20.30
CA GLN A 244 -9.83 -9.71 20.60
C GLN A 244 -10.58 -8.83 19.58
N LYS A 245 -11.84 -9.15 19.28
CA LYS A 245 -12.73 -8.38 18.36
C LYS A 245 -12.87 -6.87 18.71
N SER A 246 -12.44 -6.46 19.90
CA SER A 246 -12.45 -5.06 20.38
C SER A 246 -11.21 -4.25 19.99
N ARG A 247 -10.12 -4.89 19.54
CA ARG A 247 -8.87 -4.21 19.15
C ARG A 247 -8.91 -3.82 17.67
N ALA A 248 -8.09 -2.84 17.28
CA ALA A 248 -8.06 -2.37 15.89
C ALA A 248 -7.67 -3.52 14.93
N GLY A 249 -8.35 -3.61 13.78
CA GLY A 249 -8.03 -4.60 12.74
C GLY A 249 -6.65 -4.38 12.12
N VAL A 250 -6.19 -5.36 11.34
CA VAL A 250 -4.97 -5.23 10.54
C VAL A 250 -5.22 -4.19 9.45
N GLU A 251 -4.28 -3.26 9.28
CA GLU A 251 -4.28 -2.26 8.21
C GLU A 251 -3.28 -2.67 7.10
N PHE A 252 -2.10 -3.14 7.52
CA PHE A 252 -1.05 -3.57 6.60
C PHE A 252 -0.19 -4.64 7.26
N LEU A 253 0.32 -5.58 6.46
CA LEU A 253 1.16 -6.67 6.92
C LEU A 253 2.13 -7.06 5.81
N ALA A 254 3.38 -7.27 6.16
CA ALA A 254 4.40 -7.83 5.28
C ALA A 254 5.22 -8.89 6.03
N VAL A 255 5.65 -9.91 5.30
CA VAL A 255 6.54 -10.97 5.82
C VAL A 255 7.69 -11.10 4.83
N GLY A 256 8.92 -11.11 5.35
CA GLY A 256 10.12 -11.32 4.56
C GLY A 256 10.53 -12.79 4.45
N PRO A 257 11.41 -13.11 3.50
CA PRO A 257 11.84 -14.48 3.23
C PRO A 257 12.61 -15.11 4.41
N GLU A 258 13.28 -14.31 5.24
CA GLU A 258 14.05 -14.77 6.40
C GLU A 258 13.21 -14.77 7.70
N GLY A 259 11.88 -14.61 7.57
CA GLY A 259 10.96 -14.58 8.69
C GLY A 259 10.87 -13.22 9.38
N GLU A 260 11.33 -12.16 8.72
CA GLU A 260 11.02 -10.78 9.09
C GLU A 260 9.53 -10.55 9.00
N TRP A 261 8.99 -9.70 9.85
CA TRP A 261 7.61 -9.29 9.69
C TRP A 261 7.35 -7.90 10.26
N PHE A 262 6.37 -7.25 9.64
CA PHE A 262 5.81 -6.00 10.07
C PHE A 262 4.29 -6.10 9.99
N VAL A 263 3.60 -5.59 11.00
CA VAL A 263 2.14 -5.46 10.99
C VAL A 263 1.76 -4.12 11.58
N ARG A 264 0.97 -3.37 10.82
CA ARG A 264 0.33 -2.12 11.25
C ARG A 264 -1.17 -2.33 11.38
N PHE A 265 -1.75 -1.68 12.37
CA PHE A 265 -3.15 -1.80 12.71
C PHE A 265 -3.89 -0.49 12.45
N LEU A 266 -5.22 -0.59 12.34
CA LEU A 266 -6.10 0.55 12.04
C LEU A 266 -6.10 1.64 13.12
N ASP A 267 -5.50 1.45 14.29
CA ASP A 267 -5.29 2.47 15.33
C ASP A 267 -3.95 3.21 15.17
N GLY A 268 -3.14 2.83 14.17
CA GLY A 268 -1.82 3.39 13.89
C GLY A 268 -0.70 2.71 14.67
N ASP A 269 -1.03 1.81 15.62
CA ASP A 269 -0.02 0.98 16.26
C ASP A 269 0.57 0.01 15.24
N TRP A 270 1.85 -0.29 15.41
CA TRP A 270 2.53 -1.32 14.63
C TRP A 270 3.43 -2.18 15.50
N ARG A 271 3.74 -3.39 15.02
CA ARG A 271 4.72 -4.30 15.62
C ARG A 271 5.59 -4.87 14.51
N ALA A 272 6.84 -5.11 14.82
CA ALA A 272 7.80 -5.71 13.89
C ALA A 272 8.78 -6.61 14.63
N CYS A 273 9.37 -7.57 13.95
CA CYS A 273 10.41 -8.43 14.52
C CYS A 273 11.29 -9.02 13.42
N ASN A 274 12.46 -9.52 13.83
CA ASN A 274 13.50 -10.10 12.96
C ASN A 274 13.98 -9.15 11.86
N LEU A 275 13.91 -7.84 12.07
CA LEU A 275 14.31 -6.88 11.04
C LEU A 275 15.82 -6.92 10.78
N PRO A 276 16.27 -6.64 9.54
CA PRO A 276 17.67 -6.34 9.29
C PRO A 276 18.11 -5.17 10.17
N THR A 277 19.32 -5.23 10.75
CA THR A 277 19.81 -4.22 11.72
C THR A 277 19.59 -2.80 11.21
N ARG A 278 19.97 -2.53 9.96
CA ARG A 278 19.82 -1.21 9.34
C ARG A 278 18.36 -0.78 9.17
N CYS A 279 17.46 -1.71 8.87
CA CYS A 279 16.03 -1.42 8.80
C CYS A 279 15.51 -1.03 10.20
N SER A 280 15.99 -1.69 11.26
CA SER A 280 15.65 -1.34 12.64
C SER A 280 16.16 0.06 13.01
N ASP A 281 17.41 0.37 12.69
CA ASP A 281 18.02 1.67 12.98
C ASP A 281 17.23 2.82 12.32
N VAL A 282 16.79 2.64 11.07
CA VAL A 282 15.97 3.64 10.36
C VAL A 282 14.57 3.78 10.95
N LEU A 283 13.95 2.69 11.43
CA LEU A 283 12.67 2.79 12.14
C LEU A 283 12.79 3.57 13.44
N ASP A 284 13.88 3.37 14.18
CA ASP A 284 14.16 4.11 15.41
C ASP A 284 14.38 5.60 15.11
N GLU A 285 15.18 5.93 14.09
CA GLU A 285 15.40 7.32 13.63
C GLU A 285 14.09 8.02 13.25
N LEU A 286 13.26 7.37 12.42
CA LEU A 286 11.95 7.89 12.03
C LEU A 286 11.02 8.06 13.24
N GLY A 287 11.11 7.16 14.23
CA GLY A 287 10.37 7.24 15.49
C GLY A 287 10.79 8.43 16.34
N GLU A 288 12.10 8.68 16.46
CA GLU A 288 12.66 9.84 17.17
C GLU A 288 12.25 11.17 16.51
N GLU A 289 12.14 11.20 15.18
CA GLU A 289 11.61 12.34 14.42
C GLU A 289 10.08 12.51 14.53
N GLY A 290 9.37 11.56 15.14
CA GLY A 290 7.91 11.56 15.23
C GLY A 290 7.21 11.30 13.88
N ARG A 291 7.86 10.60 12.96
CA ARG A 291 7.27 10.17 11.68
C ARG A 291 6.31 9.01 11.88
N SER A 292 5.32 8.88 10.99
CA SER A 292 4.31 7.81 11.08
C SER A 292 4.67 6.69 10.12
N ILE A 293 5.18 5.57 10.63
CA ILE A 293 5.54 4.42 9.80
C ILE A 293 4.31 3.81 9.13
N LEU A 294 4.12 4.02 7.83
CA LEU A 294 2.96 3.56 7.05
C LEU A 294 3.12 2.09 6.64
N LYS A 295 4.28 1.72 6.11
CA LYS A 295 4.58 0.37 5.62
C LYS A 295 6.04 0.03 5.84
N VAL A 296 6.32 -1.23 6.14
CA VAL A 296 7.65 -1.83 6.00
C VAL A 296 7.49 -3.03 5.08
N LEU A 297 8.25 -3.05 4.00
CA LEU A 297 8.25 -4.08 2.96
C LEU A 297 9.58 -4.81 3.01
N PHE A 298 9.54 -6.10 2.69
CA PHE A 298 10.72 -6.97 2.65
C PHE A 298 10.82 -7.61 1.27
N GLY A 299 12.02 -7.63 0.72
CA GLY A 299 12.37 -8.35 -0.51
C GLY A 299 13.44 -9.40 -0.22
N HIS A 300 14.03 -9.95 -1.29
CA HIS A 300 15.12 -10.91 -1.19
C HIS A 300 16.47 -10.24 -0.88
N ASP A 301 17.46 -11.04 -0.51
CA ASP A 301 18.85 -10.60 -0.27
C ASP A 301 18.96 -9.48 0.77
N GLY A 302 18.07 -9.49 1.77
CA GLY A 302 18.01 -8.46 2.81
C GLY A 302 17.46 -7.12 2.33
N SER A 303 16.80 -7.08 1.16
CA SER A 303 16.16 -5.87 0.65
C SER A 303 14.97 -5.46 1.50
N TRP A 304 14.79 -4.15 1.72
CA TRP A 304 13.65 -3.62 2.45
C TRP A 304 13.31 -2.20 2.00
N ALA A 305 12.08 -1.77 2.27
CA ALA A 305 11.65 -0.39 2.13
C ALA A 305 10.72 0.02 3.27
N ILE A 306 10.89 1.25 3.75
CA ILE A 306 10.05 1.87 4.78
C ILE A 306 9.37 3.08 4.15
N VAL A 307 8.03 3.09 4.18
CA VAL A 307 7.20 4.24 3.77
C VAL A 307 6.67 4.90 5.05
N TYR A 308 6.81 6.22 5.18
CA TYR A 308 6.59 6.97 6.42
C TYR A 308 6.02 8.38 6.22
#